data_AF-A0A3R5QYB0-F1
#
_entry.id   AF-A0A3R5QYB0-F1
#
_cell.length_a   1.000
_cell.length_b   1.000
_cell.length_c   1.000
_cell.angle_alpha   90.00
_cell.angle_beta   90.00
_cell.angle_gamma   90.00
#
_symmetry.space_group_name_H-M   'P 1'
#
loop_
_entity.id
_entity.type
_entity.pdbx_description
1 polymer ?
#
loop_
_entity_poly.entity_id
_entity_poly.type
_entity_poly.pdbx_seq_one_letter_code
_entity_poly.pdbx_strand_id
1 'polypeptide(L)'
;MKRGTAKLKISWILLILWMIIIFAFSAKNGTESDKQSELVIYVFNALGLNLDSLLGDLATFIVRKTAHFTEYLILFSFAYNLLKNYTSKKLAIIYGIMLTFGYACTDEFHQIFVPGRTAKFRDVLIDTSGALFGSVVLYCRNRFKFKYSNSVV
;
A
#
# COMPACT_ATOMS: atom_id res chain seq x y z
N MET A 1 25.98 -7.21 -1.18
CA MET A 1 26.08 -7.17 -2.65
C MET A 1 25.30 -5.98 -3.18
N LYS A 2 25.97 -4.93 -3.69
CA LYS A 2 25.29 -3.79 -4.34
C LYS A 2 24.59 -4.32 -5.60
N ARG A 3 23.30 -4.04 -5.77
CA ARG A 3 22.56 -4.39 -7.00
C ARG A 3 23.19 -3.66 -8.19
N GLY A 4 23.24 -4.31 -9.35
CA GLY A 4 23.65 -3.67 -10.61
C GLY A 4 22.79 -2.46 -10.95
N THR A 5 23.37 -1.48 -11.64
CA THR A 5 22.76 -0.18 -11.97
C THR A 5 21.38 -0.31 -12.63
N ALA A 6 21.17 -1.29 -13.51
CA ALA A 6 19.88 -1.57 -14.13
C ALA A 6 18.78 -1.94 -13.12
N LYS A 7 19.07 -2.80 -12.13
CA LYS A 7 18.10 -3.20 -11.10
C LYS A 7 17.72 -2.05 -10.18
N LEU A 8 18.64 -1.09 -10.00
CA LEU A 8 18.39 0.12 -9.22
C LEU A 8 17.46 1.07 -9.98
N LYS A 9 17.70 1.29 -11.28
CA LYS A 9 16.82 2.06 -12.16
C LYS A 9 15.40 1.50 -12.16
N ILE A 10 15.25 0.18 -12.32
CA ILE A 10 13.93 -0.48 -12.26
C ILE A 10 13.24 -0.23 -10.91
N SER A 11 13.99 -0.27 -9.80
CA SER A 11 13.40 -0.05 -8.47
C SER A 11 12.88 1.38 -8.29
N TRP A 12 13.58 2.37 -8.84
CA TRP A 12 13.11 3.76 -8.89
C TRP A 12 11.86 3.91 -9.77
N ILE A 13 11.87 3.34 -10.96
CA ILE A 13 10.73 3.39 -11.89
C ILE A 13 9.49 2.79 -11.24
N LEU A 14 9.60 1.60 -10.61
CA LEU A 14 8.48 0.97 -9.92
C LEU A 14 7.93 1.83 -8.78
N LEU A 15 8.80 2.44 -7.97
CA LEU A 15 8.38 3.32 -6.88
C LEU A 15 7.60 4.53 -7.42
N ILE A 16 8.18 5.24 -8.39
CA ILE A 16 7.59 6.47 -8.95
C ILE A 16 6.29 6.14 -9.69
N LEU A 17 6.28 5.09 -10.51
CA LEU A 17 5.10 4.64 -11.22
C LEU A 17 3.96 4.32 -10.24
N TRP A 18 4.26 3.65 -9.13
CA TRP A 18 3.25 3.32 -8.14
C TRP A 18 2.71 4.55 -7.42
N MET A 19 3.55 5.52 -7.09
CA MET A 19 3.11 6.82 -6.56
C MET A 19 2.16 7.52 -7.55
N ILE A 20 2.49 7.53 -8.85
CA ILE A 20 1.61 8.10 -9.88
C ILE A 20 0.25 7.39 -9.91
N ILE A 21 0.23 6.06 -9.78
CA ILE A 21 -1.02 5.28 -9.74
C ILE A 21 -1.87 5.68 -8.52
N ILE A 22 -1.28 5.76 -7.33
CA ILE A 22 -1.99 6.18 -6.11
C ILE A 22 -2.57 7.58 -6.30
N PHE A 23 -1.75 8.53 -6.78
CA PHE A 23 -2.19 9.89 -7.04
C PHE A 23 -3.36 9.95 -8.05
N ALA A 24 -3.30 9.15 -9.12
CA ALA A 24 -4.37 9.07 -10.11
C ALA A 24 -5.68 8.51 -9.54
N PHE A 25 -5.62 7.57 -8.59
CA PHE A 25 -6.81 7.10 -7.88
C PHE A 25 -7.35 8.14 -6.88
N SER A 26 -6.46 8.83 -6.19
CA SER A 26 -6.79 9.93 -5.28
C SER A 26 -7.44 11.13 -5.95
N ALA A 27 -7.06 11.44 -7.20
CA ALA A 27 -7.62 12.53 -8.00
C ALA A 27 -9.07 12.29 -8.43
N LYS A 28 -9.60 11.07 -8.29
CA LYS A 28 -11.00 10.78 -8.60
C LYS A 28 -11.91 11.32 -7.52
N ASN A 29 -13.00 11.94 -7.97
CA ASN A 29 -14.02 12.47 -7.07
C ASN A 29 -14.66 11.35 -6.21
N GLY A 30 -15.35 11.75 -5.15
CA GLY A 30 -15.92 10.78 -4.19
C GLY A 30 -16.85 9.74 -4.85
N THR A 31 -17.70 10.17 -5.78
CA THR A 31 -18.68 9.29 -6.43
C THR A 31 -18.04 8.32 -7.43
N GLU A 32 -17.01 8.75 -8.15
CA GLU A 32 -16.22 7.87 -9.03
C GLU A 32 -15.45 6.82 -8.24
N SER A 33 -14.89 7.21 -7.09
CA SER A 33 -14.21 6.27 -6.20
C SER A 33 -15.15 5.21 -5.63
N ASP A 34 -16.39 5.60 -5.31
CA ASP A 34 -17.39 4.68 -4.80
C ASP A 34 -17.81 3.69 -5.88
N LYS A 35 -18.04 4.15 -7.12
CA LYS A 35 -18.31 3.28 -8.28
C LYS A 35 -17.20 2.25 -8.53
N GLN A 36 -15.93 2.61 -8.34
CA GLN A 36 -14.85 1.63 -8.45
C GLN A 36 -14.94 0.53 -7.38
N SER A 37 -15.33 0.91 -6.17
CA SER A 37 -15.49 -0.03 -5.07
C SER A 37 -16.69 -0.94 -5.30
N GLU A 38 -17.80 -0.40 -5.82
CA GLU A 38 -18.98 -1.16 -6.24
C GLU A 38 -18.66 -2.16 -7.35
N LEU A 39 -17.83 -1.80 -8.34
CA LEU A 39 -17.38 -2.73 -9.37
C LEU A 39 -16.62 -3.92 -8.77
N VAL A 40 -15.75 -3.67 -7.79
CA VAL A 40 -15.04 -4.73 -7.08
C VAL A 40 -16.04 -5.62 -6.33
N ILE A 41 -17.02 -5.04 -5.63
CA ILE A 41 -18.07 -5.80 -4.94
C ILE A 41 -18.84 -6.69 -5.92
N TYR A 42 -19.25 -6.13 -7.07
CA TYR A 42 -19.95 -6.87 -8.12
C TYR A 42 -19.17 -8.10 -8.59
N VAL A 43 -17.86 -7.94 -8.85
CA VAL A 43 -16.99 -9.07 -9.25
C VAL A 43 -16.94 -10.13 -8.15
N PHE A 44 -16.78 -9.74 -6.88
CA PHE A 44 -16.76 -10.68 -5.77
C PHE A 44 -18.09 -11.42 -5.58
N ASN A 45 -19.22 -10.75 -5.76
CA ASN A 45 -20.54 -11.36 -5.75
C ASN A 45 -20.71 -12.36 -6.89
N ALA A 46 -20.25 -12.01 -8.11
CA ALA A 46 -20.28 -12.91 -9.26
C ALA A 46 -19.42 -14.17 -9.05
N LEU A 47 -18.38 -14.10 -8.21
CA LEU A 47 -17.56 -15.23 -7.78
C LEU A 47 -18.19 -16.05 -6.63
N GLY A 48 -19.39 -15.69 -6.18
CA GLY A 48 -20.14 -16.40 -5.14
C GLY A 48 -19.83 -16.00 -3.71
N LEU A 49 -19.11 -14.88 -3.48
CA LEU A 49 -18.74 -14.43 -2.13
C LEU A 49 -19.84 -13.60 -1.44
N ASN A 50 -20.87 -13.15 -2.17
CA ASN A 50 -22.05 -12.43 -1.68
C ASN A 50 -21.74 -11.37 -0.60
N LEU A 51 -20.80 -10.46 -0.88
CA LEU A 51 -20.33 -9.44 0.05
C LEU A 51 -21.46 -8.53 0.54
N ASP A 52 -22.44 -8.22 -0.31
CA ASP A 52 -23.58 -7.39 0.08
C ASP A 52 -24.41 -8.06 1.18
N SER A 53 -24.59 -9.38 1.11
CA SER A 53 -25.32 -10.12 2.14
C SER A 53 -24.55 -10.23 3.46
N LEU A 54 -23.21 -10.20 3.39
CA LEU A 54 -22.34 -10.36 4.54
C LEU A 54 -22.09 -9.02 5.27
N LEU A 55 -21.93 -7.94 4.52
CA LEU A 55 -21.45 -6.65 5.02
C LEU A 55 -22.44 -5.50 4.82
N GLY A 56 -23.48 -5.68 4.00
CA GLY A 56 -24.48 -4.64 3.70
C GLY A 56 -23.85 -3.33 3.24
N ASP A 57 -24.36 -2.22 3.76
CA ASP A 57 -23.90 -0.86 3.43
C ASP A 57 -22.41 -0.60 3.77
N LEU A 58 -21.78 -1.46 4.58
CA LEU A 58 -20.35 -1.36 4.90
C LEU A 58 -19.45 -1.95 3.82
N ALA A 59 -19.98 -2.73 2.87
CA ALA A 59 -19.18 -3.41 1.84
C ALA A 59 -18.30 -2.41 1.08
N THR A 60 -18.89 -1.33 0.56
CA THR A 60 -18.18 -0.30 -0.23
C THR A 60 -17.11 0.39 0.61
N PHE A 61 -17.44 0.70 1.86
CA PHE A 61 -16.48 1.30 2.79
C PHE A 61 -15.28 0.38 3.06
N ILE A 62 -15.52 -0.90 3.36
CA ILE A 62 -14.48 -1.88 3.66
C ILE A 62 -13.60 -2.11 2.44
N VAL A 63 -14.20 -2.38 1.27
CA VAL A 63 -13.46 -2.60 0.02
C VAL A 63 -12.55 -1.41 -0.29
N ARG A 64 -13.07 -0.18 -0.17
CA ARG A 64 -12.28 1.03 -0.39
C ARG A 64 -11.12 1.14 0.60
N LYS A 65 -11.34 0.91 1.90
CA LYS A 65 -10.27 0.98 2.91
C LYS A 65 -9.23 -0.13 2.77
N THR A 66 -9.64 -1.32 2.34
CA THR A 66 -8.70 -2.41 2.02
C THR A 66 -7.89 -2.12 0.76
N ALA A 67 -8.48 -1.46 -0.24
CA ALA A 67 -7.77 -1.03 -1.44
C ALA A 67 -6.64 -0.06 -1.08
N HIS A 68 -6.94 1.03 -0.36
CA HIS A 68 -5.93 1.98 0.10
C HIS A 68 -4.86 1.30 0.97
N PHE A 69 -5.25 0.51 1.97
CA PHE A 69 -4.28 -0.28 2.76
C PHE A 69 -3.30 -1.08 1.88
N THR A 70 -3.83 -1.71 0.82
CA THR A 70 -3.04 -2.52 -0.12
C THR A 70 -2.12 -1.67 -0.99
N GLU A 71 -2.60 -0.52 -1.47
CA GLU A 71 -1.81 0.45 -2.25
C GLU A 71 -0.58 0.91 -1.48
N TYR A 72 -0.76 1.29 -0.21
CA TYR A 72 0.32 1.77 0.64
C TYR A 72 1.25 0.65 1.15
N LEU A 73 0.74 -0.60 1.27
CA LEU A 73 1.58 -1.79 1.48
C LEU A 73 2.53 -2.02 0.30
N ILE A 74 2.02 -1.90 -0.94
CA ILE A 74 2.82 -2.05 -2.16
C ILE A 74 3.84 -0.89 -2.26
N LEU A 75 3.42 0.34 -1.95
CA LEU A 75 4.31 1.50 -1.89
C LEU A 75 5.49 1.26 -0.93
N PHE A 76 5.20 0.82 0.30
CA PHE A 76 6.23 0.44 1.28
C PHE A 76 7.16 -0.65 0.73
N SER A 77 6.61 -1.65 0.05
CA SER A 77 7.39 -2.76 -0.51
C SER A 77 8.38 -2.29 -1.57
N PHE A 78 7.98 -1.37 -2.45
CA PHE A 78 8.87 -0.74 -3.43
C PHE A 78 9.89 0.17 -2.76
N ALA A 79 9.47 1.02 -1.82
CA ALA A 79 10.34 1.90 -1.06
C ALA A 79 11.43 1.09 -0.30
N TYR A 80 11.05 0.06 0.43
CA TYR A 80 11.99 -0.83 1.11
C TYR A 80 12.97 -1.51 0.14
N ASN A 81 12.45 -2.02 -0.99
CA ASN A 81 13.27 -2.70 -1.99
C ASN A 81 14.32 -1.78 -2.63
N LEU A 82 14.02 -0.47 -2.71
CA LEU A 82 14.93 0.57 -3.15
C LEU A 82 15.92 0.97 -2.03
N LEU A 83 15.40 1.38 -0.87
CA LEU A 83 16.17 1.98 0.23
C LEU A 83 17.20 1.03 0.84
N LYS A 84 16.94 -0.29 0.86
CA LYS A 84 17.90 -1.30 1.33
C LYS A 84 19.21 -1.35 0.53
N ASN A 85 19.29 -0.68 -0.62
CA ASN A 85 20.52 -0.56 -1.42
C ASN A 85 21.36 0.65 -1.01
N TYR A 86 20.79 1.60 -0.25
CA TYR A 86 21.45 2.85 0.16
C TYR A 86 21.73 2.89 1.67
N THR A 87 21.02 2.09 2.47
CA THR A 87 21.18 2.05 3.92
C THR A 87 21.01 0.63 4.48
N SER A 88 21.21 0.46 5.79
CA SER A 88 21.00 -0.81 6.47
C SER A 88 19.56 -1.29 6.34
N LYS A 89 19.31 -2.60 6.39
CA LYS A 89 17.94 -3.16 6.28
C LYS A 89 16.99 -2.59 7.34
N LYS A 90 17.48 -2.32 8.55
CA LYS A 90 16.70 -1.74 9.65
C LYS A 90 16.30 -0.30 9.33
N LEU A 91 17.26 0.52 8.89
CA LEU A 91 16.98 1.91 8.48
C LEU A 91 16.10 1.97 7.24
N ALA A 92 16.25 1.04 6.30
CA ALA A 92 15.39 0.97 5.11
C ALA A 92 13.92 0.68 5.46
N ILE A 93 13.66 -0.10 6.52
CA ILE A 93 12.28 -0.29 7.03
C ILE A 93 11.74 1.02 7.59
N ILE A 94 12.52 1.68 8.47
CA ILE A 94 12.12 2.94 9.11
C ILE A 94 11.84 4.02 8.06
N TYR A 95 12.78 4.24 7.14
CA TYR A 95 12.62 5.22 6.06
C TYR A 95 11.50 4.84 5.08
N GLY A 96 11.27 3.55 4.83
CA GLY A 96 10.13 3.09 4.04
C GLY A 96 8.79 3.44 4.69
N ILE A 97 8.66 3.23 6.00
CA ILE A 97 7.46 3.61 6.76
C ILE A 97 7.29 5.13 6.76
N MET A 98 8.35 5.90 7.04
CA MET A 98 8.29 7.37 7.04
C MET A 98 7.92 7.94 5.67
N LEU A 99 8.45 7.37 4.59
CA LEU A 99 8.08 7.75 3.22
C LEU A 99 6.59 7.47 2.97
N THR A 100 6.12 6.28 3.37
CA THR A 100 4.70 5.90 3.19
C THR A 100 3.78 6.82 3.98
N PHE A 101 4.10 7.08 5.25
CA PHE A 101 3.36 8.02 6.10
C PHE A 101 3.33 9.43 5.50
N GLY A 102 4.50 9.95 5.09
CA GLY A 102 4.58 11.26 4.45
C GLY A 102 3.76 11.33 3.16
N TYR A 103 3.78 10.26 2.37
CA TYR A 103 2.99 10.18 1.14
C TYR A 103 1.48 10.12 1.42
N ALA A 104 1.05 9.35 2.42
CA ALA A 104 -0.35 9.30 2.86
C ALA A 104 -0.83 10.68 3.34
N CYS A 105 0.00 11.43 4.08
CA CYS A 105 -0.31 12.81 4.44
C CYS A 105 -0.47 13.71 3.20
N THR A 106 0.38 13.57 2.19
CA THR A 106 0.27 14.36 0.95
C THR A 106 -0.96 13.99 0.14
N ASP A 107 -1.37 12.72 0.19
CA ASP A 107 -2.54 12.22 -0.50
C ASP A 107 -3.84 12.76 0.11
N GLU A 108 -3.97 12.67 1.43
CA GLU A 108 -5.11 13.23 2.16
C GLU A 108 -5.17 14.76 2.02
N PHE A 109 -4.02 15.43 2.01
CA PHE A 109 -3.97 16.86 1.71
C PHE A 109 -4.46 17.17 0.29
N HIS A 110 -4.06 16.40 -0.71
CA HIS A 110 -4.53 16.54 -2.08
C HIS A 110 -6.05 16.31 -2.20
N GLN A 111 -6.58 15.32 -1.48
CA GLN A 111 -8.01 15.02 -1.48
C GLN A 111 -8.89 16.17 -0.96
N ILE A 112 -8.35 17.11 -0.17
CA ILE A 112 -9.08 18.33 0.23
C ILE A 112 -9.55 19.12 -1.00
N PHE A 113 -8.80 19.08 -2.09
CA PHE A 113 -9.09 19.80 -3.33
C PHE A 113 -9.96 18.99 -4.31
N VAL A 114 -10.30 17.74 -3.96
CA VAL A 114 -11.05 16.84 -4.84
C VAL A 114 -12.54 16.83 -4.41
N PRO A 115 -13.49 17.14 -5.31
CA PRO A 115 -14.91 17.18 -4.97
C PRO A 115 -15.44 15.86 -4.39
N GLY A 116 -16.22 15.95 -3.31
CA GLY A 116 -16.81 14.77 -2.65
C GLY A 116 -15.83 13.92 -1.85
N ARG A 117 -14.57 14.36 -1.69
CA ARG A 117 -13.60 13.76 -0.78
C ARG A 117 -13.50 14.57 0.51
N THR A 118 -12.97 13.95 1.56
CA THR A 118 -12.76 14.62 2.85
C THR A 118 -11.49 14.05 3.45
N ALA A 119 -10.54 14.93 3.76
CA ALA A 119 -9.33 14.53 4.45
C ALA A 119 -9.66 14.06 5.88
N LYS A 120 -9.18 12.88 6.24
CA LYS A 120 -9.36 12.29 7.57
C LYS A 120 -8.02 11.76 8.04
N PHE A 121 -7.58 12.21 9.21
CA PHE A 121 -6.37 11.65 9.82
C PHE A 121 -6.44 10.13 10.02
N ARG A 122 -7.64 9.58 10.24
CA ARG A 122 -7.87 8.14 10.28
C ARG A 122 -7.44 7.42 8.99
N ASP A 123 -7.57 8.07 7.84
CA ASP A 123 -7.24 7.48 6.54
C ASP A 123 -5.72 7.41 6.37
N VAL A 124 -4.98 8.45 6.77
CA VAL A 124 -3.50 8.39 6.92
C VAL A 124 -3.06 7.21 7.79
N LEU A 125 -3.76 6.95 8.90
CA LEU A 125 -3.43 5.83 9.79
C LEU A 125 -3.69 4.46 9.14
N ILE A 126 -4.80 4.32 8.41
CA ILE A 126 -5.12 3.09 7.66
C ILE A 126 -4.04 2.83 6.61
N ASP A 127 -3.67 3.85 5.85
CA ASP A 127 -2.67 3.76 4.79
C ASP A 127 -1.29 3.40 5.35
N THR A 128 -0.89 4.08 6.42
CA THR A 128 0.36 3.80 7.13
C THR A 128 0.37 2.39 7.75
N SER A 129 -0.80 1.88 8.18
CA SER A 129 -0.91 0.51 8.68
C SER A 129 -0.56 -0.54 7.62
N GLY A 130 -0.76 -0.25 6.33
CA GLY A 130 -0.28 -1.07 5.21
C GLY A 130 1.24 -1.22 5.19
N ALA A 131 1.97 -0.13 5.42
CA ALA A 131 3.43 -0.17 5.58
C ALA A 131 3.88 -0.95 6.81
N LEU A 132 3.20 -0.73 7.95
CA LEU A 132 3.49 -1.46 9.19
C LEU A 132 3.30 -2.96 9.00
N PHE A 133 2.18 -3.38 8.40
CA PHE A 133 1.93 -4.77 8.06
C PHE A 133 3.01 -5.33 7.11
N GLY A 134 3.35 -4.60 6.05
CA GLY A 134 4.44 -4.97 5.15
C GLY A 134 5.77 -5.18 5.88
N SER A 135 6.08 -4.34 6.87
CA SER A 135 7.29 -4.46 7.69
C SER A 135 7.31 -5.72 8.54
N VAL A 136 6.17 -6.11 9.12
CA VAL A 136 6.00 -7.34 9.89
C VAL A 136 6.18 -8.56 8.98
N VAL A 137 5.55 -8.56 7.81
CA VAL A 137 5.71 -9.63 6.81
C VAL A 137 7.18 -9.80 6.41
N LEU A 138 7.89 -8.70 6.17
CA LEU A 138 9.33 -8.73 5.87
C LEU A 138 10.16 -9.30 7.02
N TYR A 139 9.85 -8.91 8.26
CA TYR A 139 10.53 -9.42 9.45
C TYR A 139 10.34 -10.94 9.58
N CYS A 140 9.10 -11.41 9.51
CA CYS A 140 8.75 -12.84 9.56
C CYS A 140 9.50 -13.62 8.47
N ARG A 141 9.46 -13.15 7.22
CA ARG A 141 10.16 -13.80 6.10
C ARG A 141 11.66 -13.93 6.33
N ASN A 142 12.30 -12.89 6.86
CA ASN A 142 13.74 -12.92 7.14
C ASN A 142 14.06 -13.90 8.28
N ARG A 143 13.20 -13.99 9.29
CA ARG A 143 13.36 -14.94 10.41
C ARG A 143 13.22 -16.40 9.97
N PHE A 144 12.27 -16.70 9.08
CA PHE A 144 12.08 -18.05 8.53
C PHE A 144 13.25 -18.48 7.64
N LYS A 145 13.77 -17.58 6.77
CA LYS A 145 14.96 -17.87 5.96
C LYS A 145 16.20 -18.17 6.81
N PHE A 146 16.37 -17.44 7.92
CA PHE A 146 17.47 -17.68 8.85
C PHE A 146 17.36 -19.05 9.54
N LYS A 147 16.15 -19.44 9.97
CA LYS A 147 15.92 -20.74 10.63
C LYS A 147 16.18 -21.92 9.68
N TYR A 148 15.75 -21.82 8.42
CA TYR A 148 15.99 -22.85 7.41
C TYR A 148 17.48 -23.01 7.06
N SER A 149 18.21 -21.90 6.94
CA SER A 149 19.66 -21.96 6.65
C SER A 149 20.47 -22.63 7.75
N ASN A 150 20.05 -22.52 9.02
CA ASN A 150 20.71 -23.15 10.16
C ASN A 150 20.24 -24.59 10.43
N SER A 151 19.22 -25.09 9.73
CA SER A 151 18.77 -26.49 9.85
C SER A 151 19.31 -27.40 8.75
N VAL A 152 20.00 -26.84 7.74
CA VAL A 152 20.56 -27.56 6.57
C VAL A 152 22.11 -27.53 6.58
N VAL A 153 22.70 -26.91 7.60
CA VAL A 153 24.14 -26.90 7.90
C VAL A 153 24.33 -27.58 9.24
#